data_AF-A0A1Z1W4D1-F1
#
_entry.id   AF-A0A1Z1W4D1-F1
#
_cell.length_a   1.000
_cell.length_b   1.000
_cell.length_c   1.000
_cell.angle_alpha   90.00
_cell.angle_beta   90.00
_cell.angle_gamma   90.00
#
_symmetry.space_group_name_H-M   'P 1'
#
loop_
_entity.id
_entity.type
_entity.pdbx_description
1 polymer ?
#
loop_
_entity_poly.entity_id
_entity_poly.type
_entity_poly.pdbx_seq_one_letter_code
_entity_poly.pdbx_strand_id
1 'polypeptide(L)'
;MRKALAPRKKFPLLFVAALAAAAVTPVSTAHAADGYDRCPDGHYCMFSGLDGTGDMIALRGDTPDLASLGMDDRAKSDWNRTASTIHLWSDARYAGCTAVTSSGPTGKGNFFPAYRDFFSSVQFDGPGGPSCGTPPGEDG
;
A
#
# COMPACT_ATOMS: atom_id res chain seq x y z
N MET A 1 68.44 19.36 52.01
CA MET A 1 68.75 18.87 50.66
C MET A 1 67.55 18.09 50.13
N ARG A 2 67.26 18.23 48.83
CA ARG A 2 66.07 17.70 48.15
C ARG A 2 66.25 16.22 47.78
N LYS A 3 65.10 15.58 47.49
CA LYS A 3 64.86 14.37 46.65
C LYS A 3 64.74 13.05 47.43
N ALA A 4 63.85 12.13 47.09
CA ALA A 4 62.69 12.14 46.20
C ALA A 4 61.86 10.87 46.48
N LEU A 5 60.61 10.95 46.06
CA LEU A 5 59.50 10.03 46.23
C LEU A 5 59.64 8.73 45.41
N ALA A 6 59.37 7.60 46.09
CA ALA A 6 58.69 6.35 45.69
C ALA A 6 59.11 5.51 44.45
N PRO A 7 58.93 4.16 44.51
CA PRO A 7 59.37 3.21 43.50
C PRO A 7 58.28 2.96 42.44
N ARG A 8 58.65 2.52 41.23
CA ARG A 8 57.68 1.99 40.26
C ARG A 8 58.10 0.64 39.71
N LYS A 9 57.34 -0.37 40.15
CA LYS A 9 57.33 -1.77 39.74
C LYS A 9 57.19 -1.88 38.21
N LYS A 10 57.99 -2.76 37.61
CA LYS A 10 57.92 -3.15 36.20
C LYS A 10 56.67 -4.02 36.00
N PHE A 11 55.71 -3.55 35.20
CA PHE A 11 54.57 -4.34 34.74
C PHE A 11 54.92 -5.01 33.41
N PRO A 12 54.74 -6.33 33.25
CA PRO A 12 54.86 -6.96 31.94
C PRO A 12 53.61 -6.64 31.11
N LEU A 13 53.83 -6.19 29.87
CA LEU A 13 52.78 -6.03 28.87
C LEU A 13 52.24 -7.43 28.50
N LEU A 14 51.03 -7.74 28.92
CA LEU A 14 50.22 -8.81 28.33
C LEU A 14 49.35 -8.15 27.25
N PHE A 15 49.70 -8.39 25.99
CA PHE A 15 48.84 -8.08 24.85
C PHE A 15 47.63 -9.02 24.88
N VAL A 16 46.48 -8.50 25.29
CA VAL A 16 45.20 -9.18 25.08
C VAL A 16 44.77 -8.87 23.65
N ALA A 17 44.89 -9.86 22.76
CA ALA A 17 44.34 -9.76 21.41
C ALA A 17 42.81 -9.68 21.49
N ALA A 18 42.25 -8.50 21.21
CA ALA A 18 40.82 -8.34 21.05
C ALA A 18 40.39 -9.02 19.73
N LEU A 19 39.74 -10.18 19.82
CA LEU A 19 38.97 -10.72 18.68
C LEU A 19 37.79 -9.78 18.44
N ALA A 20 37.88 -8.93 17.41
CA ALA A 20 36.73 -8.22 16.88
C ALA A 20 35.82 -9.25 16.20
N ALA A 21 34.78 -9.71 16.89
CA ALA A 21 33.69 -10.46 16.28
C ALA A 21 32.94 -9.50 15.34
N ALA A 22 33.19 -9.61 14.03
CA ALA A 22 32.42 -8.91 13.02
C ALA A 22 30.98 -9.44 13.07
N ALA A 23 30.06 -8.65 13.64
CA ALA A 23 28.64 -8.94 13.60
C ALA A 23 28.18 -8.87 12.14
N VAL A 24 27.92 -10.02 11.53
CA VAL A 24 27.34 -10.12 10.20
C VAL A 24 25.86 -9.75 10.34
N THR A 25 25.51 -8.49 10.13
CA THR A 25 24.10 -8.08 10.06
C THR A 25 23.50 -8.63 8.76
N PRO A 26 22.36 -9.34 8.79
CA PRO A 26 21.70 -9.74 7.56
C PRO A 26 21.31 -8.48 6.79
N VAL A 27 21.83 -8.35 5.57
CA VAL A 27 21.36 -7.37 4.60
C VAL A 27 20.00 -7.87 4.12
N SER A 28 18.91 -7.34 4.66
CA SER A 28 17.60 -7.52 4.04
C SER A 28 17.60 -6.81 2.70
N THR A 29 17.65 -7.59 1.61
CA THR A 29 17.31 -7.07 0.29
C THR A 29 15.83 -6.72 0.30
N ALA A 30 15.51 -5.42 0.40
CA ALA A 30 14.15 -4.96 0.21
C ALA A 30 13.73 -5.30 -1.23
N HIS A 31 12.88 -6.31 -1.38
CA HIS A 31 12.21 -6.57 -2.65
C HIS A 31 11.29 -5.37 -2.92
N ALA A 32 11.42 -4.76 -4.10
CA ALA A 32 10.44 -3.79 -4.55
C ALA A 32 9.08 -4.50 -4.60
N ALA A 33 8.07 -3.92 -3.98
CA ALA A 33 6.73 -4.47 -4.05
C ALA A 33 6.25 -4.40 -5.51
N ASP A 34 5.71 -5.50 -6.02
CA ASP A 34 5.20 -5.61 -7.38
C ASP A 34 3.70 -5.93 -7.37
N GLY A 35 3.03 -5.67 -8.50
CA GLY A 35 1.60 -5.92 -8.65
C GLY A 35 0.78 -5.26 -7.54
N TYR A 36 -0.07 -6.06 -6.90
CA TYR A 36 -0.92 -5.62 -5.78
C TYR A 36 -0.15 -5.22 -4.53
N ASP A 37 1.02 -5.80 -4.26
CA ASP A 37 1.77 -5.53 -3.01
C ASP A 37 2.28 -4.08 -2.93
N ARG A 38 2.23 -3.36 -4.06
CA ARG A 38 2.42 -1.90 -4.11
C ARG A 38 1.36 -1.13 -3.33
N CYS A 39 0.20 -1.72 -3.06
CA CYS A 39 -0.86 -1.08 -2.28
C CYS A 39 -0.52 -1.07 -0.78
N PRO A 40 -0.22 0.11 -0.18
CA PRO A 40 0.19 0.17 1.21
C PRO A 40 -0.98 -0.13 2.15
N ASP A 41 -0.68 -0.66 3.34
CA ASP A 41 -1.68 -0.86 4.39
C ASP A 41 -2.48 0.42 4.68
N GLY A 42 -3.79 0.26 4.92
CA GLY A 42 -4.69 1.39 5.20
C GLY A 42 -5.03 2.25 3.98
N HIS A 43 -4.85 1.74 2.76
CA HIS A 43 -5.27 2.42 1.53
C HIS A 43 -6.26 1.58 0.72
N TYR A 44 -7.09 2.28 -0.05
CA TYR A 44 -7.78 1.70 -1.19
C TYR A 44 -6.97 2.00 -2.45
N CYS A 45 -6.60 0.98 -3.22
CA CYS A 45 -5.79 1.17 -4.42
C CYS A 45 -6.55 0.73 -5.66
N MET A 46 -6.44 1.54 -6.73
CA MET A 46 -6.95 1.21 -8.06
C MET A 46 -5.79 1.07 -9.02
N PHE A 47 -5.89 0.09 -9.92
CA PHE A 47 -4.86 -0.24 -10.89
C PHE A 47 -5.44 -0.19 -12.30
N SER A 48 -4.69 0.41 -13.23
CA SER A 48 -5.11 0.54 -14.62
C SER A 48 -5.01 -0.76 -15.43
N GLY A 49 -4.27 -1.75 -14.92
CA GLY A 49 -4.14 -3.09 -15.47
C GLY A 49 -4.87 -4.15 -14.63
N LEU A 50 -4.93 -5.36 -15.17
CA LEU A 50 -5.41 -6.54 -14.45
C LEU A 50 -4.36 -7.02 -13.45
N ASP A 51 -4.79 -7.74 -12.42
CA ASP A 51 -3.94 -8.40 -11.43
C ASP A 51 -2.94 -7.44 -10.74
N GLY A 52 -3.37 -6.21 -10.49
CA GLY A 52 -2.56 -5.18 -9.83
C GLY A 52 -1.44 -4.59 -10.72
N THR A 53 -1.49 -4.79 -12.03
CA THR A 53 -0.50 -4.25 -12.98
C THR A 53 -0.83 -2.83 -13.44
N GLY A 54 0.12 -2.20 -14.15
CA GLY A 54 -0.03 -0.85 -14.70
C GLY A 54 0.12 0.26 -13.66
N ASP A 55 -0.33 1.45 -14.03
CA ASP A 55 -0.39 2.62 -13.16
C ASP A 55 -1.29 2.34 -11.96
N MET A 56 -0.92 2.87 -10.78
CA MET A 56 -1.62 2.69 -9.52
C MET A 56 -1.88 4.05 -8.87
N ILE A 57 -3.08 4.22 -8.31
CA ILE A 57 -3.38 5.26 -7.33
C ILE A 57 -3.66 4.63 -5.97
N ALA A 58 -3.39 5.37 -4.89
CA ALA A 58 -3.69 4.94 -3.52
C ALA A 58 -4.46 6.05 -2.80
N LEU A 59 -5.63 5.71 -2.29
CA LEU A 59 -6.60 6.62 -1.69
C LEU A 59 -6.76 6.33 -0.20
N ARG A 60 -6.97 7.38 0.60
CA ARG A 60 -7.29 7.30 2.04
C ARG A 60 -8.60 7.99 2.40
N GLY A 61 -9.34 8.48 1.42
CA GLY A 61 -10.58 9.18 1.63
C GLY A 61 -11.25 9.53 0.32
N ASP A 62 -12.40 10.17 0.46
CA ASP A 62 -13.27 10.58 -0.64
C ASP A 62 -12.51 11.30 -1.74
N THR A 63 -12.71 10.84 -2.96
CA THR A 63 -12.08 11.36 -4.17
C THR A 63 -13.18 11.70 -5.18
N PRO A 64 -13.58 12.99 -5.28
CA PRO A 64 -14.72 13.38 -6.11
C PRO A 64 -14.39 13.37 -7.61
N ASP A 65 -13.13 13.22 -8.01
CA ASP A 65 -12.73 13.27 -9.41
C ASP A 65 -11.44 12.47 -9.63
N LEU A 66 -11.56 11.29 -10.23
CA LEU A 66 -10.41 10.43 -10.55
C LEU A 66 -9.58 10.95 -11.73
N ALA A 67 -10.09 11.90 -12.53
CA ALA A 67 -9.33 12.48 -13.63
C ALA A 67 -8.16 13.30 -13.11
N SER A 68 -8.33 13.92 -11.94
CA SER A 68 -7.25 14.63 -11.21
C SER A 68 -6.06 13.73 -10.83
N LEU A 69 -6.28 12.42 -10.78
CA LEU A 69 -5.28 11.39 -10.47
C LEU A 69 -4.91 10.54 -11.70
N GLY A 70 -5.46 10.84 -12.88
CA GLY A 70 -5.23 10.08 -14.11
C GLY A 70 -5.82 8.65 -14.10
N MET A 71 -6.87 8.40 -13.30
CA MET A 71 -7.49 7.07 -13.15
C MET A 71 -8.98 7.02 -13.58
N ASP A 72 -9.53 8.15 -14.02
CA ASP A 72 -10.87 8.22 -14.62
C ASP A 72 -11.00 7.24 -15.78
N ASP A 73 -12.03 6.40 -15.76
CA ASP A 73 -12.31 5.39 -16.79
C ASP A 73 -11.09 4.53 -17.16
N ARG A 74 -10.24 4.19 -16.17
CA ARG A 74 -9.01 3.42 -16.43
C ARG A 74 -8.82 2.20 -15.57
N ALA A 75 -9.48 2.15 -14.42
CA ALA A 75 -9.24 1.10 -13.45
C ALA A 75 -9.81 -0.25 -13.92
N LYS A 76 -9.05 -1.31 -13.71
CA LYS A 76 -9.40 -2.70 -14.08
C LYS A 76 -9.27 -3.68 -12.93
N SER A 77 -8.53 -3.30 -11.89
CA SER A 77 -8.40 -4.09 -10.68
C SER A 77 -8.19 -3.18 -9.47
N ASP A 78 -8.49 -3.70 -8.28
CA ASP A 78 -8.38 -2.94 -7.05
C ASP A 78 -7.96 -3.81 -5.84
N TRP A 79 -7.60 -3.11 -4.77
CA TRP A 79 -7.42 -3.71 -3.45
C TRP A 79 -7.87 -2.74 -2.35
N ASN A 80 -8.86 -3.14 -1.57
CA ASN A 80 -9.26 -2.47 -0.35
C ASN A 80 -8.49 -3.00 0.86
N ARG A 81 -7.42 -2.29 1.25
CA ARG A 81 -6.65 -2.54 2.49
C ARG A 81 -7.09 -1.65 3.65
N THR A 82 -8.31 -1.14 3.58
CA THR A 82 -8.94 -0.32 4.63
C THR A 82 -10.01 -1.12 5.38
N ALA A 83 -10.58 -0.53 6.43
CA ALA A 83 -11.77 -1.06 7.09
C ALA A 83 -13.08 -0.49 6.52
N SER A 84 -12.98 0.44 5.56
CA SER A 84 -14.13 1.15 4.99
C SER A 84 -14.81 0.35 3.88
N THR A 85 -16.11 0.59 3.73
CA THR A 85 -16.81 0.23 2.50
C THR A 85 -16.45 1.25 1.42
N ILE A 86 -16.08 0.80 0.23
CA ILE A 86 -15.70 1.71 -0.86
C ILE A 86 -16.78 1.68 -1.93
N HIS A 87 -17.41 2.82 -2.13
CA HIS A 87 -18.39 3.05 -3.18
C HIS A 87 -17.68 3.64 -4.40
N LEU A 88 -17.72 2.90 -5.51
CA LEU A 88 -17.18 3.29 -6.80
C LEU A 88 -18.31 3.84 -7.64
N TRP A 89 -18.20 5.11 -8.02
CA TRP A 89 -19.22 5.85 -8.74
C TRP A 89 -18.90 5.92 -10.22
N SER A 90 -19.90 5.69 -11.06
CA SER A 90 -19.76 5.73 -12.52
C SER A 90 -19.41 7.13 -13.03
N ASP A 91 -19.86 8.17 -12.35
CA ASP A 91 -19.57 9.56 -12.73
C ASP A 91 -18.76 10.29 -11.65
N ALA A 92 -18.12 11.37 -12.05
CA ALA A 92 -17.45 12.28 -11.12
C ALA A 92 -18.46 12.91 -10.13
N ARG A 93 -17.93 13.36 -8.99
CA ARG A 93 -18.65 14.04 -7.91
C ARG A 93 -19.77 13.20 -7.31
N TYR A 94 -19.57 11.89 -7.22
CA TYR A 94 -20.49 10.94 -6.61
C TYR A 94 -21.86 10.93 -7.30
N ALA A 95 -21.84 10.91 -8.63
CA ALA A 95 -23.05 10.88 -9.46
C ALA A 95 -23.15 9.56 -10.24
N GLY A 96 -24.29 9.38 -10.92
CA GLY A 96 -24.59 8.19 -11.68
C GLY A 96 -24.99 7.02 -10.78
N CYS A 97 -24.38 5.86 -11.00
CA CYS A 97 -24.61 4.65 -10.24
C CYS A 97 -23.38 4.25 -9.41
N THR A 98 -23.56 3.32 -8.48
CA THR A 98 -22.49 2.78 -7.64
C THR A 98 -22.33 1.28 -7.74
N ALA A 99 -21.09 0.83 -7.71
CA ALA A 99 -20.70 -0.52 -7.32
C ALA A 99 -19.94 -0.46 -6.00
N VAL A 100 -19.94 -1.56 -5.26
CA VAL A 100 -19.19 -1.67 -4.00
C VAL A 100 -18.12 -2.74 -4.20
N THR A 101 -16.87 -2.38 -3.94
CA THR A 101 -15.80 -3.38 -3.94
C THR A 101 -15.98 -4.36 -2.79
N SER A 102 -15.36 -5.53 -2.86
CA SER A 102 -15.33 -6.45 -1.71
C SER A 102 -14.79 -5.73 -0.48
N SER A 103 -15.52 -5.78 0.65
CA SER A 103 -15.15 -5.11 1.88
C SER A 103 -13.74 -5.54 2.34
N GLY A 104 -12.93 -4.58 2.80
CA GLY A 104 -11.58 -4.84 3.31
C GLY A 104 -11.57 -5.72 4.58
N PRO A 105 -10.39 -6.23 5.00
CA PRO A 105 -9.05 -5.83 4.54
C PRO A 105 -8.46 -6.70 3.40
N THR A 106 -9.22 -7.64 2.85
CA THR A 106 -8.72 -8.59 1.83
C THR A 106 -9.47 -8.53 0.50
N GLY A 107 -10.43 -7.62 0.33
CA GLY A 107 -11.10 -7.42 -0.94
C GLY A 107 -10.11 -6.98 -2.02
N LYS A 108 -9.71 -7.92 -2.88
CA LYS A 108 -8.70 -7.75 -3.91
C LYS A 108 -9.12 -8.53 -5.14
N GLY A 109 -9.03 -7.93 -6.32
CA GLY A 109 -9.31 -8.66 -7.54
C GLY A 109 -9.41 -7.79 -8.77
N ASN A 110 -9.77 -8.44 -9.86
CA ASN A 110 -10.11 -7.77 -11.11
C ASN A 110 -11.57 -7.34 -11.06
N PHE A 111 -11.85 -6.16 -11.61
CA PHE A 111 -13.23 -5.79 -11.90
C PHE A 111 -13.81 -6.75 -12.94
N PHE A 112 -15.12 -7.00 -12.79
CA PHE A 112 -15.91 -7.61 -13.84
C PHE A 112 -15.72 -6.85 -15.15
N PRO A 113 -15.75 -7.52 -16.31
CA PRO A 113 -15.53 -6.86 -17.59
C PRO A 113 -16.39 -5.60 -17.82
N ALA A 114 -17.62 -5.58 -17.32
CA ALA A 114 -18.54 -4.44 -17.43
C ALA A 114 -18.15 -3.22 -16.58
N TYR A 115 -17.28 -3.38 -15.58
CA TYR A 115 -16.84 -2.31 -14.68
C TYR A 115 -15.37 -1.91 -14.87
N ARG A 116 -14.71 -2.50 -15.87
CA ARG A 116 -13.39 -2.03 -16.29
C ARG A 116 -13.59 -0.72 -17.04
N ASP A 117 -12.75 0.25 -16.74
CA ASP A 117 -12.75 1.54 -17.45
C ASP A 117 -14.08 2.31 -17.31
N PHE A 118 -14.68 2.27 -16.12
CA PHE A 118 -16.07 2.74 -15.90
C PHE A 118 -16.26 3.73 -14.74
N PHE A 119 -15.31 3.82 -13.80
CA PHE A 119 -15.51 4.61 -12.58
C PHE A 119 -14.75 5.94 -12.63
N SER A 120 -15.40 6.98 -12.12
CA SER A 120 -14.92 8.37 -12.15
C SER A 120 -14.82 9.04 -10.78
N SER A 121 -15.41 8.48 -9.72
CA SER A 121 -15.20 8.95 -8.34
C SER A 121 -15.32 7.84 -7.30
N VAL A 122 -14.74 8.07 -6.12
CA VAL A 122 -14.65 7.10 -5.01
C VAL A 122 -15.12 7.75 -3.71
N GLN A 123 -16.08 7.13 -3.03
CA GLN A 123 -16.55 7.55 -1.71
C GLN A 123 -16.25 6.45 -0.69
N PHE A 124 -15.65 6.85 0.43
CA PHE A 124 -15.36 6.00 1.57
C PHE A 124 -16.54 6.07 2.53
N ASP A 125 -17.10 4.91 2.83
CA ASP A 125 -18.30 4.77 3.64
C ASP A 125 -19.44 5.65 3.06
N GLY A 126 -20.46 5.93 3.86
CA GLY A 126 -21.59 6.75 3.43
C GLY A 126 -22.74 5.94 2.79
N PRO A 127 -23.76 6.63 2.27
CA PRO A 127 -25.00 5.97 1.83
C PRO A 127 -24.88 5.26 0.48
N GLY A 128 -23.81 5.53 -0.30
CA GLY A 128 -23.73 5.11 -1.70
C GLY A 128 -24.80 5.77 -2.57
N GLY A 129 -25.02 5.19 -3.75
CA GLY A 129 -26.00 5.65 -4.74
C GLY A 129 -26.85 4.50 -5.29
N PRO A 130 -27.65 4.74 -6.34
CA PRO A 130 -28.33 3.64 -7.03
C PRO A 130 -27.31 2.63 -7.54
N SER A 131 -27.64 1.33 -7.49
CA SER A 131 -26.73 0.29 -7.96
C SER A 131 -26.46 0.41 -9.47
N CYS A 132 -25.23 0.14 -9.90
CA CYS A 132 -24.86 -0.03 -11.32
C CYS A 132 -25.40 -1.34 -11.93
N GLY A 133 -26.35 -1.99 -11.27
CA GLY A 133 -26.85 -3.30 -11.63
C GLY A 133 -25.91 -4.41 -11.15
N THR A 134 -26.27 -5.62 -11.51
CA THR A 134 -25.41 -6.79 -11.33
C THR A 134 -24.55 -6.92 -12.59
N PRO A 135 -23.22 -7.07 -12.48
CA PRO A 135 -22.40 -7.32 -13.65
C PRO A 135 -22.79 -8.67 -14.29
N PRO A 136 -22.75 -8.79 -15.63
CA PRO A 136 -23.18 -10.02 -16.31
C PRO A 136 -22.45 -11.26 -15.77
N GLY A 137 -23.22 -12.26 -15.33
CA GLY A 137 -22.70 -13.50 -14.75
C GLY A 137 -22.77 -13.59 -13.22
N GLU A 138 -23.27 -12.55 -12.55
CA GLU A 138 -23.68 -12.60 -11.14
C GLU A 138 -25.22 -12.62 -10.97
N ASP A 139 -25.96 -12.70 -12.07
CA ASP A 139 -27.41 -12.93 -12.10
C ASP A 139 -27.63 -14.43 -11.84
N GLY A 140 -27.93 -14.80 -10.59
CA GLY A 140 -28.08 -16.20 -10.15
C GLY A 140 -29.06 -17.05 -10.95
#